data_AF-A0AB32UL00-F1
#
_entry.id   AF-A0AB32UL00-F1
#
_cell.length_a   1.000
_cell.length_b   1.000
_cell.length_c   1.000
_cell.angle_alpha   90.00
_cell.angle_beta   90.00
_cell.angle_gamma   90.00
#
_symmetry.space_group_name_H-M   'P 1'
#
loop_
_entity.id
_entity.type
_entity.pdbx_description
1 polymer ?
#
loop_
_entity_poly.entity_id
_entity_poly.type
_entity_poly.pdbx_seq_one_letter_code
_entity_poly.pdbx_strand_id
1 'polypeptide(L)'
;MATFSICLLFTFNFIIFSNFCNTAYGIFCEETTEAITIKRLEKTSHLHFYFHDVISGKQPSVVKIAGPPNSTGYGFGATMIMDDALTEGPEISSKLVGRAQGMYAIAAQEELSLLMVMNFAFIEGTYNGSSISILGRNPVLNDIREMPIVGGSGVFRLARGYALAHTIRLDYKTGDATVEYHVYVSHY
;
A
#
# COMPACT_ATOMS: atom_id res chain seq x y z
N MET A 1 -21.75 40.25 48.09
CA MET A 1 -20.59 40.84 47.38
C MET A 1 -19.58 39.81 46.85
N ALA A 2 -19.47 38.60 47.41
CA ALA A 2 -18.51 37.59 46.92
C ALA A 2 -18.88 36.91 45.58
N THR A 3 -20.17 36.72 45.28
CA THR A 3 -20.65 36.03 44.07
C THR A 3 -20.44 36.84 42.78
N PHE A 4 -20.46 38.17 42.86
CA PHE A 4 -20.25 39.05 41.71
C PHE A 4 -18.77 39.04 41.25
N SER A 5 -17.84 38.88 42.19
CA SER A 5 -16.40 38.85 41.91
C SER A 5 -15.94 37.55 41.25
N ILE A 6 -16.63 36.43 41.52
CA ILE A 6 -16.34 35.12 40.92
C ILE A 6 -16.79 35.06 39.45
N CYS A 7 -17.94 35.66 39.12
CA CYS A 7 -18.40 35.79 37.73
C CYS A 7 -17.42 36.63 36.89
N LEU A 8 -16.91 37.73 37.44
CA LEU A 8 -15.93 38.60 36.76
C LEU A 8 -14.61 37.88 36.45
N LEU A 9 -14.11 37.07 37.39
CA LEU A 9 -12.91 36.23 37.19
C LEU A 9 -13.15 35.14 36.13
N PHE A 10 -14.34 34.54 36.06
CA PHE A 10 -14.67 33.54 35.05
C PHE A 10 -14.78 34.15 33.65
N THR A 11 -15.41 35.32 33.51
CA THR A 11 -15.50 36.02 32.23
C THR A 11 -14.14 36.52 31.74
N PHE A 12 -13.25 36.91 32.65
CA PHE A 12 -11.91 37.39 32.29
C PHE A 12 -11.01 36.24 31.80
N ASN A 13 -11.08 35.06 32.41
CA ASN A 13 -10.35 33.87 31.94
C ASN A 13 -10.83 33.37 30.58
N PHE A 14 -12.14 33.48 30.28
CA PHE A 14 -12.69 33.10 28.98
C PHE A 14 -12.21 34.02 27.85
N ILE A 15 -12.06 35.32 28.11
CA ILE A 15 -11.52 36.30 27.16
C ILE A 15 -10.02 36.08 26.91
N ILE A 16 -9.25 35.69 27.92
CA ILE A 16 -7.83 35.35 27.73
C ILE A 16 -7.67 34.05 26.93
N PHE A 17 -8.54 33.05 27.16
CA PHE A 17 -8.51 31.79 26.41
C PHE A 17 -8.94 31.96 24.95
N SER A 18 -9.89 32.87 24.65
CA SER A 18 -10.30 33.16 23.26
C SER A 18 -9.22 33.87 22.43
N ASN A 19 -8.20 34.45 23.08
CA ASN A 19 -7.05 35.05 22.40
C ASN A 19 -5.94 34.04 22.08
N PHE A 20 -6.11 32.76 22.45
CA PHE A 20 -5.20 31.67 22.07
C PHE A 20 -5.66 30.91 20.81
N CYS A 21 -6.55 31.50 20.00
CA CYS A 21 -6.71 31.09 18.63
C CYS A 21 -5.57 31.69 17.81
N ASN A 22 -4.44 30.98 17.72
CA ASN A 22 -3.47 31.23 16.67
C ASN A 22 -4.22 31.13 15.33
N THR A 23 -4.41 32.27 14.68
CA THR A 23 -4.75 32.29 13.25
C THR A 23 -3.57 31.67 12.52
N ALA A 24 -3.64 30.36 12.28
CA ALA A 24 -2.79 29.72 11.30
C ALA A 24 -3.20 30.31 9.95
N TYR A 25 -2.42 31.28 9.47
CA TYR A 25 -2.44 31.66 8.06
C TYR A 25 -1.98 30.44 7.27
N GLY A 26 -2.89 29.53 6.97
CA GLY A 26 -2.61 28.37 6.14
C GLY A 26 -2.39 28.87 4.73
N ILE A 27 -1.13 28.99 4.32
CA ILE A 27 -0.78 29.08 2.90
C ILE A 27 -1.25 27.76 2.28
N PHE A 28 -2.34 27.80 1.52
CA PHE A 28 -2.96 26.62 0.89
C PHE A 28 -1.99 25.91 -0.06
N CYS A 29 -1.11 26.69 -0.71
CA CYS A 29 -0.12 26.21 -1.65
C CYS A 29 1.11 27.14 -1.61
N GLU A 30 2.28 26.57 -1.34
CA GLU A 30 3.57 27.22 -1.52
C GLU A 30 4.31 26.43 -2.61
N GLU A 31 4.44 27.01 -3.79
CA GLU A 31 5.22 26.42 -4.88
C GLU A 31 6.70 26.54 -4.53
N THR A 32 7.37 25.40 -4.34
CA THR A 32 8.81 25.37 -4.11
C THR A 32 9.53 25.27 -5.46
N THR A 33 10.52 26.13 -5.69
CA THR A 33 11.31 26.12 -6.93
C THR A 33 12.17 24.87 -7.01
N GLU A 34 12.36 24.34 -8.23
CA GLU A 34 13.13 23.12 -8.52
C GLU A 34 14.52 23.09 -7.87
N ALA A 35 15.14 24.25 -7.62
CA ALA A 35 16.42 24.37 -6.93
C ALA A 35 16.45 23.74 -5.51
N ILE A 36 15.32 23.71 -4.79
CA ILE A 36 15.20 23.02 -3.49
C ILE A 36 15.05 21.51 -3.70
N THR A 37 14.37 21.10 -4.77
CA THR A 37 14.17 19.70 -5.18
C THR A 37 15.47 19.05 -5.68
N ILE A 38 16.36 19.81 -6.33
CA ILE A 38 17.65 19.37 -6.89
C ILE A 38 18.67 18.90 -5.81
N LYS A 39 18.44 19.17 -4.52
CA LYS A 39 19.30 18.61 -3.45
C LYS A 39 19.14 17.09 -3.27
N ARG A 40 18.12 16.45 -3.82
CA ARG A 40 17.96 15.00 -3.77
C ARG A 40 18.35 14.39 -5.11
N LEU A 41 19.47 13.67 -5.11
CA LEU A 41 19.90 12.88 -6.25
C LEU A 41 18.93 11.71 -6.43
N GLU A 42 18.37 11.58 -7.63
CA GLU A 42 17.56 10.43 -7.99
C GLU A 42 18.37 9.13 -7.87
N LYS A 43 17.77 8.13 -7.23
CA LYS A 43 18.31 6.79 -7.02
C LYS A 43 17.38 5.77 -7.65
N THR A 44 17.93 4.65 -8.09
CA THR A 44 17.15 3.48 -8.46
C THR A 44 17.47 2.34 -7.51
N SER A 45 16.45 1.78 -6.89
CA SER A 45 16.56 0.56 -6.08
C SER A 45 15.98 -0.63 -6.84
N HIS A 46 16.68 -1.75 -6.79
CA HIS A 46 16.14 -3.06 -7.15
C HIS A 46 15.79 -3.79 -5.86
N LEU A 47 14.52 -4.14 -5.70
CA LEU A 47 14.00 -4.94 -4.58
C LEU A 47 13.60 -6.32 -5.11
N HIS A 48 13.88 -7.35 -4.32
CA HIS A 48 13.55 -8.72 -4.62
C HIS A 48 12.97 -9.40 -3.38
N PHE A 49 11.82 -10.05 -3.53
CA PHE A 49 11.10 -10.70 -2.43
C PHE A 49 10.01 -11.64 -2.98
N TYR A 50 9.41 -12.43 -2.10
CA TYR A 50 8.33 -13.36 -2.39
C TYR A 50 7.04 -12.94 -1.68
N PHE A 51 5.96 -12.89 -2.43
CA PHE A 51 4.61 -12.58 -2.01
C PHE A 51 3.83 -13.88 -1.79
N HIS A 52 3.08 -13.97 -0.69
CA HIS A 52 2.35 -15.18 -0.30
C HIS A 52 0.85 -14.89 -0.15
N ASP A 53 0.07 -15.26 -1.16
CA ASP A 53 -1.39 -15.18 -1.17
C ASP A 53 -1.95 -16.47 -0.56
N VAL A 54 -2.50 -16.37 0.65
CA VAL A 54 -3.02 -17.51 1.41
C VAL A 54 -4.53 -17.34 1.60
N ILE A 55 -5.28 -18.04 0.76
CA ILE A 55 -6.74 -18.05 0.75
C ILE A 55 -7.29 -19.14 1.69
N SER A 56 -6.54 -20.24 1.85
CA SER A 56 -6.98 -21.41 2.61
C SER A 56 -6.42 -21.49 4.04
N GLY A 57 -6.78 -22.57 4.74
CA GLY A 57 -6.27 -22.86 6.08
C GLY A 57 -7.02 -22.14 7.20
N LYS A 58 -6.43 -22.16 8.40
CA LYS A 58 -7.06 -21.62 9.62
C LYS A 58 -6.84 -20.12 9.80
N GLN A 59 -5.82 -19.56 9.15
CA GLN A 59 -5.42 -18.16 9.25
C GLN A 59 -5.10 -17.66 7.83
N PRO A 60 -6.13 -17.49 6.98
CA PRO A 60 -5.91 -16.95 5.64
C PRO A 60 -5.46 -15.48 5.74
N SER A 61 -4.60 -15.06 4.82
CA SER A 61 -4.24 -13.65 4.63
C SER A 61 -5.20 -12.92 3.69
N VAL A 62 -6.09 -13.66 3.02
CA VAL A 62 -7.00 -13.17 1.99
C VAL A 62 -8.45 -13.49 2.32
N VAL A 63 -9.36 -12.53 2.08
CA VAL A 63 -10.82 -12.73 2.23
C VAL A 63 -11.57 -12.18 1.02
N LYS A 64 -12.54 -12.94 0.50
CA LYS A 64 -13.47 -12.45 -0.53
C LYS A 64 -14.44 -11.43 0.08
N ILE A 65 -14.44 -10.21 -0.45
CA ILE A 65 -15.27 -9.09 0.03
C ILE A 65 -16.44 -8.76 -0.90
N ALA A 66 -16.36 -9.14 -2.18
CA ALA A 66 -17.43 -8.95 -3.15
C ALA A 66 -17.35 -9.95 -4.31
N GLY A 67 -18.43 -10.02 -5.10
CA GLY A 67 -18.53 -10.83 -6.31
C GLY A 67 -19.74 -11.76 -6.29
N PRO A 68 -19.99 -12.46 -7.42
CA PRO A 68 -21.16 -13.33 -7.53
C PRO A 68 -21.08 -14.50 -6.55
N PRO A 69 -22.24 -14.99 -6.05
CA PRO A 69 -22.31 -16.14 -5.14
C PRO A 69 -21.85 -17.43 -5.82
N ASN A 70 -22.10 -17.55 -7.13
CA ASN A 70 -21.60 -18.64 -7.97
C ASN A 70 -20.62 -18.07 -8.98
N SER A 71 -19.41 -18.60 -9.03
CA SER A 71 -18.39 -18.21 -10.01
C SER A 71 -18.84 -18.64 -11.42
N THR A 72 -18.96 -17.69 -12.35
CA THR A 72 -19.11 -17.99 -13.79
C THR A 72 -17.87 -17.52 -14.54
N GLY A 73 -17.47 -18.26 -15.57
CA GLY A 73 -16.21 -17.99 -16.29
C GLY A 73 -14.99 -18.09 -15.36
N TYR A 74 -14.08 -17.13 -15.45
CA TYR A 74 -12.90 -17.03 -14.58
C TYR A 74 -13.19 -16.44 -13.19
N GLY A 75 -14.46 -16.24 -12.82
CA GLY A 75 -14.84 -15.63 -11.55
C GLY A 75 -14.90 -14.10 -11.60
N PHE A 76 -15.18 -13.53 -12.77
CA PHE A 76 -15.31 -12.09 -13.00
C PHE A 76 -16.11 -11.38 -11.89
N GLY A 77 -15.56 -10.26 -11.40
CA GLY A 77 -16.14 -9.46 -10.32
C GLY A 77 -15.85 -9.97 -8.91
N ALA A 78 -15.29 -11.18 -8.74
CA ALA A 78 -14.77 -11.61 -7.45
C ALA A 78 -13.67 -10.66 -6.99
N THR A 79 -13.83 -10.08 -5.80
CA THR A 79 -12.91 -9.11 -5.21
C THR A 79 -12.45 -9.62 -3.86
N MET A 80 -11.15 -9.62 -3.64
CA MET A 80 -10.48 -10.08 -2.44
C MET A 80 -9.79 -8.89 -1.76
N ILE A 81 -9.81 -8.86 -0.43
CA ILE A 81 -8.91 -8.03 0.39
C ILE A 81 -7.76 -8.91 0.88
N MET A 82 -6.54 -8.38 0.95
CA MET A 82 -5.35 -9.12 1.35
C MET A 82 -4.45 -8.34 2.32
N ASP A 83 -3.83 -9.07 3.23
CA ASP A 83 -2.68 -8.67 4.08
C ASP A 83 -1.61 -9.77 3.98
N ASP A 84 -0.97 -9.86 2.82
CA ASP A 84 -0.08 -10.96 2.46
C ASP A 84 1.35 -10.72 2.93
N ALA A 85 2.04 -11.79 3.31
CA ALA A 85 3.43 -11.71 3.71
C ALA A 85 4.34 -11.44 2.51
N LEU A 86 5.36 -10.58 2.70
CA LEU A 86 6.50 -10.45 1.81
C LEU A 86 7.74 -11.01 2.51
N THR A 87 8.44 -11.96 1.89
CA THR A 87 9.60 -12.62 2.51
C THR A 87 10.84 -12.62 1.63
N GLU A 88 12.03 -12.79 2.22
CA GLU A 88 13.30 -12.87 1.47
C GLU A 88 13.41 -14.14 0.60
N GLY A 89 12.82 -15.25 1.05
CA GLY A 89 12.86 -16.53 0.34
C GLY A 89 11.47 -17.05 -0.05
N PRO A 90 11.40 -18.10 -0.90
CA PRO A 90 10.14 -18.65 -1.40
C PRO A 90 9.32 -19.37 -0.33
N GLU A 91 9.92 -19.72 0.80
CA GLU A 91 9.21 -20.34 1.90
C GLU A 91 8.57 -19.28 2.81
N ILE A 92 7.32 -19.49 3.21
CA ILE A 92 6.58 -18.56 4.07
C ILE A 92 7.22 -18.40 5.47
N SER A 93 8.04 -19.37 5.88
CA SER A 93 8.83 -19.32 7.12
C SER A 93 10.13 -18.52 7.00
N SER A 94 10.49 -18.09 5.78
CA SER A 94 11.66 -17.23 5.58
C SER A 94 11.43 -15.84 6.16
N LYS A 95 12.50 -15.05 6.23
CA LYS A 95 12.47 -13.74 6.91
C LYS A 95 11.43 -12.82 6.27
N LEU A 96 10.52 -12.31 7.11
CA LEU A 96 9.52 -11.33 6.73
C LEU A 96 10.18 -9.97 6.49
N VAL A 97 9.95 -9.38 5.32
CA VAL A 97 10.49 -8.06 4.91
C VAL A 97 9.42 -7.00 4.73
N GLY A 98 8.15 -7.41 4.69
CA GLY A 98 7.03 -6.49 4.54
C GLY A 98 5.70 -7.19 4.43
N ARG A 99 4.69 -6.41 4.06
CA ARG A 99 3.33 -6.87 3.80
C ARG A 99 2.84 -6.28 2.48
N ALA A 100 2.10 -7.07 1.71
CA ALA A 100 1.30 -6.58 0.61
C ALA A 100 -0.14 -6.38 1.08
N GLN A 101 -0.60 -5.14 1.09
CA GLN A 101 -1.88 -4.75 1.66
C GLN A 101 -2.73 -4.03 0.64
N GLY A 102 -3.96 -4.49 0.46
CA GLY A 102 -4.88 -3.90 -0.49
C GLY A 102 -5.91 -4.90 -0.97
N MET A 103 -6.32 -4.76 -2.22
CA MET A 103 -7.30 -5.64 -2.84
C MET A 103 -6.89 -6.04 -4.25
N TYR A 104 -7.45 -7.14 -4.71
CA TYR A 104 -7.47 -7.48 -6.11
C TYR A 104 -8.85 -7.97 -6.54
N ALA A 105 -9.18 -7.74 -7.80
CA ALA A 105 -10.45 -8.17 -8.38
C ALA A 105 -10.22 -8.88 -9.72
N ILE A 106 -10.98 -9.94 -9.99
CA ILE A 106 -10.99 -10.58 -11.30
C ILE A 106 -11.72 -9.65 -12.27
N ALA A 107 -10.95 -8.90 -13.08
CA ALA A 107 -11.43 -7.75 -13.84
C ALA A 107 -11.55 -8.03 -15.34
N ALA A 108 -11.13 -9.21 -15.81
CA ALA A 108 -11.33 -9.66 -17.19
C ALA A 108 -12.43 -10.72 -17.29
N GLN A 109 -13.23 -10.66 -18.36
CA GLN A 109 -14.29 -11.63 -18.63
C GLN A 109 -13.77 -12.87 -19.37
N GLU A 110 -12.75 -12.68 -20.21
CA GLU A 110 -12.26 -13.71 -21.16
C GLU A 110 -10.97 -14.42 -20.70
N GLU A 111 -10.40 -14.00 -19.56
CA GLU A 111 -9.20 -14.62 -19.00
C GLU A 111 -9.11 -14.39 -17.48
N LEU A 112 -8.27 -15.19 -16.80
CA LEU A 112 -7.97 -14.99 -15.38
C LEU A 112 -6.98 -13.83 -15.23
N SER A 113 -7.49 -12.60 -15.24
CA SER A 113 -6.70 -11.39 -15.04
C SER A 113 -7.24 -10.57 -13.87
N LEU A 114 -6.34 -10.26 -12.94
CA LEU A 114 -6.63 -9.48 -11.76
C LEU A 114 -6.34 -7.99 -12.03
N LEU A 115 -7.16 -7.10 -11.48
CA LEU A 115 -6.78 -5.73 -11.19
C LEU A 115 -6.19 -5.71 -9.78
N MET A 116 -4.92 -5.35 -9.65
CA MET A 116 -4.23 -5.19 -8.37
C MET A 116 -4.34 -3.72 -7.93
N VAL A 117 -4.77 -3.48 -6.69
CA VAL A 117 -4.77 -2.17 -6.03
C VAL A 117 -4.19 -2.37 -4.63
N MET A 118 -2.88 -2.19 -4.51
CA MET A 118 -2.16 -2.60 -3.29
C MET A 118 -0.93 -1.75 -3.01
N ASN A 119 -0.47 -1.83 -1.76
CA ASN A 119 0.81 -1.30 -1.32
C ASN A 119 1.73 -2.45 -0.88
N PHE A 120 3.01 -2.36 -1.20
CA PHE A 120 4.05 -3.10 -0.47
C PHE A 120 4.57 -2.21 0.64
N ALA A 121 4.25 -2.56 1.89
CA ALA A 121 4.69 -1.88 3.11
C ALA A 121 5.88 -2.63 3.70
N PHE A 122 7.07 -2.03 3.63
CA PHE A 122 8.31 -2.66 4.07
C PHE A 122 8.56 -2.42 5.55
N ILE A 123 9.11 -3.42 6.23
CA ILE A 123 9.44 -3.38 7.67
C ILE A 123 10.93 -3.57 7.94
N GLU A 124 11.73 -3.81 6.90
CA GLU A 124 13.12 -4.23 7.04
C GLU A 124 14.12 -3.15 6.60
N GLY A 125 15.20 -3.02 7.39
CA GLY A 125 16.37 -2.20 7.06
C GLY A 125 16.03 -0.73 6.78
N THR A 126 16.70 -0.15 5.78
CA THR A 126 16.52 1.25 5.35
C THR A 126 15.11 1.55 4.83
N TYR A 127 14.35 0.52 4.44
CA TYR A 127 13.02 0.66 3.86
C TYR A 127 11.90 0.55 4.92
N ASN A 128 12.22 0.26 6.18
CA ASN A 128 11.25 0.13 7.25
C ASN A 128 10.35 1.38 7.36
N GLY A 129 9.03 1.16 7.34
CA GLY A 129 8.01 2.20 7.40
C GLY A 129 7.77 2.93 6.07
N SER A 130 8.47 2.54 5.00
CA SER A 130 8.24 3.05 3.65
C SER A 130 7.36 2.09 2.85
N SER A 131 6.71 2.60 1.82
CA SER A 131 5.86 1.78 0.95
C SER A 131 5.96 2.18 -0.51
N ILE A 132 5.62 1.25 -1.40
CA ILE A 132 5.34 1.52 -2.81
C ILE A 132 3.91 1.11 -3.14
N SER A 133 3.28 1.81 -4.08
CA SER A 133 1.90 1.58 -4.49
C SER A 133 1.84 1.01 -5.90
N ILE A 134 0.99 0.01 -6.08
CA ILE A 134 0.74 -0.68 -7.36
C ILE A 134 -0.73 -0.54 -7.70
N LEU A 135 -0.97 -0.09 -8.93
CA LEU A 135 -2.28 -0.13 -9.60
C LEU A 135 -2.05 -0.71 -10.99
N GLY A 136 -2.40 -1.97 -11.20
CA GLY A 136 -1.98 -2.67 -12.40
C GLY A 136 -2.80 -3.90 -12.74
N ARG A 137 -2.76 -4.26 -14.02
CA ARG A 137 -3.36 -5.49 -14.55
C ARG A 137 -2.39 -6.66 -14.37
N ASN A 138 -2.91 -7.81 -13.94
CA ASN A 138 -2.12 -8.99 -13.59
C ASN A 138 -2.75 -10.27 -14.20
N PRO A 139 -2.43 -10.61 -15.46
CA PRO A 139 -2.88 -11.87 -16.10
C PRO A 139 -2.10 -13.06 -15.53
N VAL A 140 -2.63 -13.71 -14.49
CA VAL A 140 -1.85 -14.61 -13.60
C VAL A 140 -1.31 -15.88 -14.27
N LEU A 141 -1.82 -16.23 -15.46
CA LEU A 141 -1.35 -17.36 -16.25
C LEU A 141 -0.13 -17.04 -17.12
N ASN A 142 0.21 -15.76 -17.26
CA ASN A 142 1.44 -15.35 -17.94
C ASN A 142 2.64 -15.55 -17.02
N ASP A 143 3.76 -16.00 -17.60
CA ASP A 143 4.99 -16.32 -16.88
C ASP A 143 5.53 -15.11 -16.11
N ILE A 144 5.81 -14.02 -16.83
CA ILE A 144 6.24 -12.72 -16.26
C ILE A 144 5.15 -11.68 -16.48
N ARG A 145 4.81 -10.94 -15.43
CA ARG A 145 3.73 -9.96 -15.42
C ARG A 145 4.25 -8.63 -14.90
N GLU A 146 4.19 -7.60 -15.73
CA GLU A 146 4.62 -6.25 -15.36
C GLU A 146 3.46 -5.45 -14.77
N MET A 147 3.71 -4.76 -13.65
CA MET A 147 2.78 -3.81 -13.05
C MET A 147 3.49 -2.51 -12.70
N PRO A 148 2.88 -1.34 -12.98
CA PRO A 148 3.52 -0.06 -12.71
C PRO A 148 3.55 0.27 -11.21
N ILE A 149 4.64 0.88 -10.78
CA ILE A 149 4.72 1.58 -9.49
C ILE A 149 4.14 2.99 -9.72
N VAL A 150 2.99 3.27 -9.10
CA VAL A 150 2.25 4.53 -9.27
C VAL A 150 2.54 5.56 -8.17
N GLY A 151 3.35 5.20 -7.18
CA GLY A 151 3.76 6.09 -6.11
C GLY A 151 4.48 5.36 -4.98
N GLY A 152 4.83 6.11 -3.94
CA GLY A 152 5.41 5.57 -2.73
C GLY A 152 5.47 6.59 -1.59
N SER A 153 5.80 6.08 -0.39
CA SER A 153 5.90 6.83 0.85
C SER A 153 7.27 6.61 1.51
N GLY A 154 7.60 7.43 2.52
CA GLY A 154 8.88 7.35 3.20
C GLY A 154 10.05 7.61 2.25
N VAL A 155 10.98 6.65 2.17
CA VAL A 155 12.14 6.73 1.26
C VAL A 155 11.73 6.65 -0.22
N PHE A 156 10.57 6.07 -0.52
CA PHE A 156 10.02 5.98 -1.88
C PHE A 156 9.11 7.16 -2.23
N ARG A 157 9.29 8.32 -1.59
CA ARG A 157 8.54 9.53 -1.96
C ARG A 157 8.83 9.91 -3.42
N LEU A 158 7.78 10.22 -4.17
CA LEU A 158 7.83 10.47 -5.63
C LEU A 158 8.27 9.24 -6.44
N ALA A 159 8.11 8.03 -5.90
CA ALA A 159 8.51 6.82 -6.59
C ALA A 159 7.77 6.58 -7.90
N ARG A 160 8.51 6.12 -8.90
CA ARG A 160 8.00 5.57 -10.16
C ARG A 160 8.84 4.38 -10.59
N GLY A 161 8.28 3.51 -11.42
CA GLY A 161 8.99 2.32 -11.90
C GLY A 161 8.03 1.19 -12.22
N TYR A 162 8.51 -0.04 -12.11
CA TYR A 162 7.75 -1.23 -12.44
C TYR A 162 8.11 -2.41 -11.54
N ALA A 163 7.17 -3.32 -11.40
CA ALA A 163 7.32 -4.61 -10.74
C ALA A 163 7.11 -5.73 -11.76
N LEU A 164 8.00 -6.72 -11.77
CA LEU A 164 7.86 -7.96 -12.51
C LEU A 164 7.50 -9.07 -11.54
N ALA A 165 6.36 -9.71 -11.76
CA ALA A 165 5.86 -10.81 -10.96
C ALA A 165 5.98 -12.13 -11.72
N HIS A 166 6.49 -13.17 -11.06
CA HIS A 166 6.60 -14.54 -11.57
C HIS A 166 5.98 -15.51 -10.57
N THR A 167 5.04 -16.34 -11.01
CA THR A 167 4.34 -17.26 -10.09
C THR A 167 5.13 -18.55 -9.97
N ILE A 168 5.75 -18.79 -8.82
CA ILE A 168 6.58 -19.99 -8.59
C ILE A 168 5.78 -21.17 -8.02
N ARG A 169 4.65 -20.89 -7.35
CA ARG A 169 3.73 -21.91 -6.83
C ARG A 169 2.30 -21.41 -6.96
N LEU A 170 1.40 -22.28 -7.43
CA LEU A 170 -0.04 -22.06 -7.44
C LEU A 170 -0.75 -23.39 -7.13
N ASP A 171 -1.49 -23.45 -6.03
CA ASP A 171 -2.39 -24.56 -5.75
C ASP A 171 -3.75 -24.27 -6.36
N TYR A 172 -4.08 -24.96 -7.46
CA TYR A 172 -5.35 -24.77 -8.17
C TYR A 172 -6.60 -25.17 -7.37
N LYS A 173 -6.46 -25.94 -6.29
CA LYS A 173 -7.60 -26.34 -5.44
C LYS A 173 -7.93 -25.25 -4.43
N THR A 174 -6.91 -24.65 -3.83
CA THR A 174 -7.09 -23.66 -2.76
C THR A 174 -7.03 -22.22 -3.27
N GLY A 175 -6.32 -22.00 -4.38
CA GLY A 175 -5.95 -20.68 -4.88
C GLY A 175 -4.68 -20.12 -4.23
N ASP A 176 -4.08 -20.83 -3.27
CA ASP A 176 -2.88 -20.33 -2.58
C ASP A 176 -1.71 -20.20 -3.55
N ALA A 177 -1.01 -19.06 -3.50
CA ALA A 177 0.07 -18.76 -4.43
C ALA A 177 1.31 -18.21 -3.72
N THR A 178 2.48 -18.55 -4.27
CA THR A 178 3.73 -17.85 -3.98
C THR A 178 4.25 -17.22 -5.26
N VAL A 179 4.50 -15.92 -5.20
CA VAL A 179 4.88 -15.10 -6.35
C VAL A 179 6.19 -14.38 -6.07
N GLU A 180 7.19 -14.60 -6.91
CA GLU A 180 8.44 -13.86 -6.89
C GLU A 180 8.25 -12.48 -7.51
N TYR A 181 8.79 -11.45 -6.87
CA TYR A 181 8.73 -10.07 -7.32
C TYR A 181 10.12 -9.48 -7.51
N HIS A 182 10.35 -8.87 -8.67
CA HIS A 182 11.45 -7.95 -8.92
C HIS A 182 10.89 -6.55 -9.11
N VAL A 183 11.24 -5.62 -8.23
CA VAL A 183 10.78 -4.24 -8.31
C VAL A 183 11.95 -3.34 -8.64
N TYR A 184 11.81 -2.55 -9.70
CA TYR A 184 12.74 -1.49 -10.07
C TYR A 184 12.06 -0.15 -9.83
N VAL A 185 12.54 0.60 -8.84
CA VAL A 185 11.90 1.84 -8.39
C VAL A 185 12.90 2.99 -8.35
N SER A 186 12.59 4.06 -9.07
CA SER A 186 13.30 5.34 -9.01
C SER A 186 12.69 6.23 -7.93
N HIS A 187 13.53 6.82 -7.07
CA HIS A 187 13.15 7.66 -5.92
C HIS A 187 14.27 8.67 -5.58
N TYR A 188 14.16 9.45 -4.49
CA TYR A 188 15.00 10.62 -4.18
C TYR A 188 15.55 10.62 -2.74
#